data_AF-A0A966THH7-F1
#
_entry.id   AF-A0A966THH7-F1
#
_cell.length_a   1.000
_cell.length_b   1.000
_cell.length_c   1.000
_cell.angle_alpha   90.00
_cell.angle_beta   90.00
_cell.angle_gamma   90.00
#
_symmetry.space_group_name_H-M   'P 1'
#
loop_
_entity.id
_entity.type
_entity.pdbx_description
1 polymer ?
#
loop_
_entity_poly.entity_id
_entity_poly.type
_entity_poly.pdbx_seq_one_letter_code
_entity_poly.pdbx_strand_id
1 'polypeptide(L)'
;MVIMAHFAQLDADNIVQQVIVLSNDVCGEPTLDFPDTEAAGCAFIANTLKLGDVWKQTSYNGNFRKQYAGIGYTYDAVRDAFIAPQPFPSWELNEDTCRWEAPVPYPTDDKPYRWDEDTQAWVEISAG
;
A
#
# COMPACT_ATOMS: atom_id res chain seq x y z
N MET A 1 -12.75 -14.92 -15.35
CA MET A 1 -12.20 -13.59 -14.98
C MET A 1 -10.81 -13.87 -14.44
N VAL A 2 -9.75 -13.45 -15.13
CA VAL A 2 -8.39 -13.63 -14.60
C VAL A 2 -8.21 -12.53 -13.56
N ILE A 3 -8.42 -12.89 -12.30
CA ILE A 3 -8.18 -12.00 -11.18
C ILE A 3 -6.72 -12.20 -10.75
N MET A 4 -6.07 -11.10 -10.41
CA MET A 4 -4.62 -10.96 -10.27
C MET A 4 -4.27 -10.70 -8.80
N ALA A 5 -3.56 -11.63 -8.17
CA ALA A 5 -3.07 -11.47 -6.80
C ALA A 5 -1.75 -10.70 -6.82
N HIS A 6 -1.64 -9.67 -5.99
CA HIS A 6 -0.47 -8.80 -5.94
C HIS A 6 0.37 -9.14 -4.71
N PHE A 7 1.69 -9.19 -4.87
CA PHE A 7 2.63 -9.49 -3.80
C PHE A 7 3.73 -8.43 -3.76
N ALA A 8 3.92 -7.84 -2.59
CA ALA A 8 4.94 -6.85 -2.31
C ALA A 8 6.17 -7.51 -1.71
N GLN A 9 7.34 -7.28 -2.31
CA GLN A 9 8.63 -7.67 -1.73
C GLN A 9 9.03 -6.66 -0.67
N LEU A 10 9.42 -7.13 0.51
CA LEU A 10 9.92 -6.32 1.61
C LEU A 10 11.43 -6.52 1.77
N ASP A 11 12.15 -5.43 2.05
CA ASP A 11 13.53 -5.50 2.53
C ASP A 11 13.60 -5.73 4.05
N ALA A 12 14.81 -5.62 4.61
CA ALA A 12 15.07 -5.83 6.03
C ALA A 12 14.38 -4.78 6.94
N ASP A 13 14.04 -3.61 6.41
CA ASP A 13 13.38 -2.52 7.13
C ASP A 13 11.85 -2.50 6.88
N ASN A 14 11.31 -3.58 6.29
CA ASN A 14 9.91 -3.71 5.86
C ASN A 14 9.50 -2.70 4.78
N ILE A 15 10.45 -2.19 3.98
CA ILE A 15 10.17 -1.28 2.88
C ILE A 15 9.91 -2.06 1.60
N VAL A 16 8.82 -1.71 0.92
CA VAL A 16 8.40 -2.33 -0.33
C VAL A 16 9.38 -1.99 -1.45
N GLN A 17 10.05 -3.01 -1.99
CA GLN A 17 11.03 -2.85 -3.08
C GLN A 17 10.37 -2.98 -4.46
N GLN A 18 9.40 -3.88 -4.59
CA GLN A 18 8.63 -4.10 -5.81
C GLN A 18 7.29 -4.74 -5.50
N VAL A 19 6.38 -4.70 -6.48
CA VAL A 19 5.12 -5.44 -6.46
C VAL A 19 5.03 -6.28 -7.72
N ILE A 20 4.82 -7.57 -7.56
CA ILE A 20 4.60 -8.51 -8.67
C ILE A 20 3.15 -9.00 -8.66
N VAL A 21 2.75 -9.55 -9.80
CA VAL A 21 1.43 -10.13 -9.99
C VAL A 21 1.55 -11.62 -10.22
N LEU A 22 0.74 -12.39 -9.48
CA LEU A 22 0.54 -13.82 -9.69
C LEU A 22 -0.92 -14.07 -10.13
N SER A 23 -1.16 -15.19 -10.81
CA SER A 23 -2.54 -15.62 -11.05
C SER A 23 -3.17 -16.12 -9.75
N ASN A 24 -4.48 -15.90 -9.61
CA ASN A 24 -5.24 -16.40 -8.46
C ASN A 24 -5.22 -17.94 -8.36
N ASP A 25 -5.19 -18.65 -9.50
CA ASP A 25 -5.04 -20.11 -9.54
C ASP A 25 -3.75 -20.58 -8.85
N VAL A 26 -2.63 -19.85 -9.02
CA VAL A 26 -1.37 -20.14 -8.32
C VAL A 26 -1.51 -19.93 -6.81
N CYS A 27 -2.37 -19.00 -6.40
CA CYS A 27 -2.67 -18.74 -5.00
C CYS A 27 -3.74 -19.69 -4.43
N GLY A 28 -4.25 -20.65 -5.22
CA GLY A 28 -5.23 -21.65 -4.78
C GLY A 28 -6.68 -21.19 -4.78
N GLU A 29 -7.00 -20.04 -5.40
CA GLU A 29 -8.38 -19.65 -5.61
C GLU A 29 -9.08 -20.52 -6.69
N PRO A 30 -10.41 -20.67 -6.63
CA PRO A 30 -11.33 -20.11 -5.64
C PRO A 30 -11.48 -20.99 -4.37
N THR A 31 -10.61 -21.97 -4.16
CA THR A 31 -10.71 -22.90 -3.02
C THR A 31 -10.10 -22.38 -1.72
N LEU A 32 -9.14 -21.46 -1.83
CA LEU A 32 -8.50 -20.77 -0.72
C LEU A 32 -8.93 -19.31 -0.69
N ASP A 33 -9.02 -18.76 0.51
CA ASP A 33 -9.22 -17.34 0.78
C ASP A 33 -7.99 -16.75 1.47
N PHE A 34 -7.89 -15.43 1.57
CA PHE A 34 -6.89 -14.80 2.42
C PHE A 34 -7.13 -15.18 3.90
N PRO A 35 -6.10 -15.52 4.70
CA PRO A 35 -4.66 -15.42 4.42
C PRO A 35 -4.00 -16.65 3.79
N ASP A 36 -4.73 -17.74 3.52
CA ASP A 36 -4.14 -18.97 2.97
C ASP A 36 -3.62 -18.77 1.53
N THR A 37 -4.25 -17.87 0.76
CA THR A 37 -3.76 -17.46 -0.56
C THR A 37 -2.40 -16.78 -0.52
N GLU A 38 -2.05 -16.08 0.57
CA GLU A 38 -0.70 -15.52 0.76
C GLU A 38 0.33 -16.63 0.88
N ALA A 39 0.06 -17.65 1.69
CA ALA A 39 0.99 -18.75 1.90
C ALA A 39 1.26 -19.51 0.59
N ALA A 40 0.21 -19.77 -0.21
CA ALA A 40 0.34 -20.41 -1.52
C ALA A 40 1.15 -19.56 -2.51
N GLY A 41 0.87 -18.26 -2.60
CA GLY A 41 1.62 -17.34 -3.46
C GLY A 41 3.09 -17.22 -3.05
N CYS A 42 3.37 -17.04 -1.75
CA CYS A 42 4.73 -17.01 -1.22
C CYS A 42 5.50 -18.31 -1.50
N ALA A 43 4.84 -19.47 -1.37
CA ALA A 43 5.44 -20.76 -1.72
C ALA A 43 5.78 -20.84 -3.21
N PHE A 44 4.93 -20.32 -4.11
CA PHE A 44 5.23 -20.25 -5.54
C PHE A 44 6.39 -19.31 -5.83
N ILE A 45 6.45 -18.15 -5.19
CA ILE A 45 7.55 -17.19 -5.36
C ILE A 45 8.88 -17.81 -4.94
N ALA A 46 8.93 -18.45 -3.76
CA ALA A 46 10.13 -19.08 -3.25
C ALA A 46 10.55 -20.31 -4.09
N ASN A 47 9.60 -21.18 -4.45
CA ASN A 47 9.90 -22.47 -5.05
C ASN A 47 9.97 -22.46 -6.58
N THR A 48 9.21 -21.59 -7.24
CA THR A 48 9.14 -21.53 -8.71
C THR A 48 9.95 -20.36 -9.25
N LEU A 49 9.71 -19.15 -8.72
CA LEU A 49 10.44 -17.96 -9.17
C LEU A 49 11.84 -17.85 -8.57
N LYS A 50 12.11 -18.61 -7.50
CA LYS A 50 13.40 -18.64 -6.79
C LYS A 50 13.81 -17.27 -6.24
N LEU A 51 12.83 -16.47 -5.81
CA LEU A 51 13.06 -15.20 -5.12
C LEU A 51 13.05 -15.46 -3.61
N GLY A 52 14.18 -15.18 -2.94
CA GLY A 52 14.42 -15.54 -1.53
C GLY A 52 13.97 -14.49 -0.52
N ASP A 53 13.37 -13.40 -0.99
CA ASP A 53 12.98 -12.26 -0.17
C ASP A 53 11.67 -12.49 0.59
N VAL A 54 11.32 -11.57 1.49
CA VAL A 54 10.03 -11.60 2.20
C VAL A 54 8.96 -11.03 1.29
N TRP A 55 7.86 -11.76 1.11
CA TRP A 55 6.73 -11.32 0.30
C TRP A 55 5.46 -11.25 1.13
N LYS A 56 4.64 -10.23 0.88
CA LYS A 56 3.32 -10.04 1.48
C LYS A 56 2.29 -9.76 0.40
N GLN A 57 1.16 -10.46 0.45
CA GLN A 57 0.06 -10.21 -0.47
C GLN A 57 -0.54 -8.82 -0.22
N THR A 58 -0.99 -8.13 -1.27
CA THR A 58 -1.62 -6.80 -1.16
C THR A 58 -2.93 -6.76 -1.92
N SER A 59 -3.92 -6.06 -1.37
CA SER A 59 -5.26 -5.97 -1.94
C SER A 59 -5.41 -4.68 -2.74
N TYR A 60 -5.70 -4.78 -4.04
CA TYR A 60 -6.00 -3.61 -4.87
C TYR A 60 -7.21 -2.82 -4.35
N ASN A 61 -8.21 -3.53 -3.80
CA ASN A 61 -9.44 -2.93 -3.26
C ASN A 61 -9.37 -2.61 -1.76
N GLY A 62 -8.23 -2.84 -1.09
CA GLY A 62 -8.09 -2.62 0.35
C GLY A 62 -8.95 -3.54 1.23
N ASN A 63 -9.37 -4.70 0.73
CA ASN A 63 -10.19 -5.66 1.49
C ASN A 63 -9.44 -6.25 2.69
N PHE A 64 -8.11 -6.28 2.62
CA PHE A 64 -7.20 -6.65 3.69
C PHE A 64 -5.97 -5.74 3.59
N ARG A 65 -5.24 -5.63 4.70
CA ARG A 65 -4.05 -4.78 4.83
C ARG A 65 -4.23 -3.28 4.58
N LYS A 66 -5.46 -2.79 4.73
CA LYS A 66 -5.93 -1.39 4.64
C LYS A 66 -5.61 -0.65 3.33
N GLN A 67 -4.36 -0.67 2.89
CA GLN A 67 -3.82 0.01 1.72
C GLN A 67 -3.17 -0.98 0.75
N TYR A 68 -3.19 -0.62 -0.53
CA TYR A 68 -2.38 -1.30 -1.52
C TYR A 68 -0.90 -0.89 -1.38
N ALA A 69 0.00 -1.87 -1.38
CA ALA A 69 1.45 -1.64 -1.32
C ALA A 69 1.95 -0.89 -2.57
N GLY A 70 2.67 0.20 -2.37
CA GLY A 70 3.47 0.88 -3.39
C GLY A 70 4.97 0.77 -3.09
N ILE A 71 5.82 0.91 -4.10
CA ILE A 71 7.28 0.97 -3.90
C ILE A 71 7.60 2.11 -2.92
N GLY A 72 8.45 1.83 -1.93
CA GLY A 72 8.80 2.75 -0.84
C GLY A 72 7.81 2.77 0.33
N TYR A 73 6.68 2.06 0.25
CA TYR A 73 5.76 1.95 1.39
C TYR A 73 6.39 1.08 2.48
N THR A 74 6.09 1.36 3.74
CA THR A 74 6.49 0.53 4.88
C THR A 74 5.36 -0.43 5.22
N TYR A 75 5.65 -1.72 5.40
CA TYR A 75 4.71 -2.66 5.98
C TYR A 75 4.77 -2.60 7.51
N ASP A 76 3.67 -2.18 8.14
CA ASP A 76 3.49 -2.17 9.59
C ASP A 76 2.74 -3.43 10.01
N ALA A 77 3.44 -4.35 10.67
CA ALA A 77 2.89 -5.62 11.12
C ALA A 77 1.92 -5.48 12.32
N VAL A 78 2.02 -4.40 13.11
CA VAL A 78 1.11 -4.15 14.24
C VAL A 78 -0.26 -3.69 13.74
N ARG A 79 -0.25 -2.80 12.74
CA ARG A 79 -1.48 -2.29 12.11
C ARG A 79 -2.00 -3.18 10.98
N ASP A 80 -1.22 -4.20 10.62
CA ASP A 80 -1.34 -5.00 9.40
C ASP A 80 -1.68 -4.11 8.20
N ALA A 81 -0.77 -3.19 7.86
CA ALA A 81 -1.03 -2.17 6.83
C ALA A 81 0.22 -1.79 6.04
N PHE A 82 0.03 -1.44 4.77
CA PHE A 82 1.06 -0.76 3.99
C PHE A 82 0.89 0.76 4.16
N ILE A 83 1.92 1.44 4.66
CA ILE A 83 1.89 2.87 4.94
C ILE A 83 2.80 3.57 3.94
N ALA A 84 2.27 4.54 3.19
CA ALA A 84 3.08 5.34 2.28
C ALA A 84 4.15 6.13 3.05
N PRO A 85 5.26 6.55 2.39
CA PRO A 85 6.13 7.56 2.98
C PRO A 85 5.33 8.80 3.40
N GLN A 86 5.68 9.39 4.54
CA GLN A 86 5.05 10.60 5.03
C GLN A 86 5.23 11.72 3.98
N PRO A 87 4.16 12.29 3.40
CA PRO A 87 4.28 13.30 2.35
C PRO A 87 4.89 14.60 2.86
N PHE A 88 4.51 15.00 4.08
CA PHE A 88 4.99 16.21 4.75
C PHE A 88 5.09 15.98 6.26
N PRO A 89 6.10 16.56 6.95
CA PRO A 89 6.26 16.41 8.40
C PRO A 89 5.03 16.81 9.23
N SER A 90 4.25 17.80 8.79
CA SER A 90 3.03 18.24 9.46
C SER A 90 1.84 17.29 9.34
N TRP A 91 1.88 16.31 8.41
CA TRP A 91 0.78 15.39 8.20
C TRP A 91 0.80 14.27 9.24
N GLU A 92 -0.36 13.97 9.79
CA GLU A 92 -0.51 12.96 10.84
C GLU A 92 -1.05 11.66 10.24
N LEU A 93 -0.62 10.53 10.78
CA LEU A 93 -1.12 9.23 10.35
C LEU A 93 -2.46 8.97 11.04
N ASN A 94 -3.52 8.82 10.25
CA ASN A 94 -4.78 8.28 10.76
C ASN A 94 -4.58 6.79 11.07
N GLU A 95 -4.59 6.41 12.34
CA GLU A 95 -4.29 5.02 12.76
C GLU A 95 -5.36 4.01 12.33
N ASP A 96 -6.60 4.46 12.12
CA ASP A 96 -7.70 3.62 11.66
C ASP A 96 -7.53 3.27 10.18
N THR A 97 -7.26 4.27 9.34
CA THR A 97 -7.15 4.08 7.88
C THR A 97 -5.72 3.81 7.39
N CYS A 98 -4.72 4.12 8.21
CA CYS A 98 -3.30 4.13 7.88
C CYS A 98 -2.96 5.03 6.67
N ARG A 99 -3.69 6.14 6.52
CA ARG A 99 -3.41 7.19 5.54
C ARG A 99 -2.87 8.42 6.24
N TRP A 100 -1.96 9.12 5.56
CA TRP A 100 -1.50 10.44 6.00
C TRP A 100 -2.57 11.48 5.70
N GLU A 101 -2.91 12.29 6.70
CA GLU A 101 -3.90 13.35 6.62
C GLU A 101 -3.26 14.69 6.97
N ALA A 102 -3.58 15.72 6.17
CA ALA A 102 -3.16 17.08 6.49
C ALA A 102 -3.90 17.57 7.76
N PRO A 103 -3.24 18.36 8.62
CA PRO A 103 -3.86 18.89 9.84
C PRO A 103 -4.99 19.88 9.54
N VAL A 104 -5.01 20.48 8.34
CA VAL A 104 -6.06 21.37 7.86
C VAL A 104 -6.85 20.67 6.74
N PRO A 105 -8.18 20.60 6.80
CA PRO A 105 -9.01 20.01 5.74
C PRO A 105 -8.80 20.67 4.38
N TYR A 106 -8.82 19.88 3.32
CA TYR A 106 -8.77 20.39 1.95
C TYR A 106 -10.01 21.28 1.66
N PRO A 107 -9.85 22.48 1.07
CA PRO A 107 -10.98 23.37 0.76
C PRO A 107 -12.01 22.73 -0.19
N THR A 108 -13.29 23.00 0.03
CA THR A 108 -14.40 22.42 -0.74
C THR A 108 -15.02 23.39 -1.74
N ASP A 109 -14.23 24.30 -2.30
CA ASP A 109 -14.68 25.33 -3.25
C ASP A 109 -14.36 24.98 -4.72
N ASP A 110 -14.13 23.69 -5.00
CA ASP A 110 -13.84 23.11 -6.32
C ASP A 110 -12.61 23.68 -7.03
N LYS A 111 -11.68 24.26 -6.28
CA LYS A 111 -10.41 24.77 -6.82
C LYS A 111 -9.23 23.84 -6.53
N PRO A 112 -8.18 23.89 -7.36
CA PRO A 112 -6.95 23.15 -7.10
C PRO A 112 -6.11 23.86 -6.03
N TYR A 113 -5.65 23.11 -5.04
CA TYR A 113 -4.71 23.58 -4.02
C TYR A 113 -3.48 22.69 -3.95
N ARG A 114 -2.35 23.27 -3.57
CA ARG A 114 -1.18 22.55 -3.08
C ARG A 114 -1.04 22.78 -1.58
N TRP A 115 -0.52 21.77 -0.87
CA TRP A 115 -0.11 21.96 0.51
C TRP A 115 1.15 22.81 0.57
N ASP A 116 1.19 23.76 1.49
CA ASP A 116 2.35 24.58 1.79
C ASP A 116 2.82 24.29 3.21
N GLU A 117 3.96 23.61 3.32
CA GLU A 117 4.44 23.07 4.61
C GLU A 117 4.92 24.15 5.58
N ASP A 118 5.51 25.23 5.06
CA ASP A 118 6.03 26.32 5.89
C ASP A 118 4.90 27.08 6.60
N THR A 119 3.74 27.18 5.96
CA THR A 119 2.55 27.85 6.49
C THR A 119 1.49 26.89 7.03
N GLN A 120 1.68 25.58 6.83
CA GLN A 120 0.72 24.52 7.15
C GLN A 120 -0.69 24.83 6.65
N ALA A 121 -0.78 25.27 5.39
CA ALA A 121 -2.02 25.71 4.76
C ALA A 121 -2.13 25.28 3.30
N TRP A 122 -3.37 25.21 2.81
CA TRP A 122 -3.66 25.00 1.40
C TRP A 122 -3.52 26.31 0.61
N VAL A 123 -2.66 26.31 -0.41
CA VAL A 123 -2.44 27.45 -1.31
C VAL A 123 -3.05 27.16 -2.67
N GLU A 124 -3.95 28.02 -3.13
CA GLU A 124 -4.65 27.89 -4.42
C GLU A 124 -3.63 27.89 -5.57
N ILE A 125 -3.74 26.92 -6.48
CA ILE A 125 -2.95 26.86 -7.70
C ILE A 125 -3.70 27.66 -8.78
N SER A 126 -3.33 28.93 -8.97
CA SER A 126 -3.87 29.70 -10.09
C SER A 126 -3.32 29.16 -11.41
N ALA A 127 -4.19 28.89 -12.39
CA ALA A 127 -3.76 28.68 -13.77
C ALA A 127 -3.18 30.02 -14.27
N GLY A 128 -1.88 30.03 -14.57
CA GLY A 128 -1.20 31.17 -15.20
C GLY A 128 -1.63 31.39 -16.64
#